data_AF-A0AA35SUE7-F1
#
_entry.id   AF-A0AA35SUE7-F1
#
_cell.length_a   1.000
_cell.length_b   1.000
_cell.length_c   1.000
_cell.angle_alpha   90.00
_cell.angle_beta   90.00
_cell.angle_gamma   90.00
#
_symmetry.space_group_name_H-M   'P 1'
#
loop_
_entity.id
_entity.type
_entity.pdbx_description
1 polymer ?
#
loop_
_entity_poly.entity_id
_entity_poly.type
_entity_poly.pdbx_seq_one_letter_code
_entity_poly.pdbx_strand_id
1 'polypeptide(L)'
;METGTSSITPLAMHENFIDKIIDDFKPPTYNYLLGENVLVAPIISNTSTVQVTFPSGSSWIYWWNHTILYTGGSTYTLSIPLDEFSVFFKKGSFLPLRVTEDTPGLGEAGFAGHMRWLLHLPPFSNITSSTIIRERNGSGIIASCWLVIDVQ
;
A
#
# COMPACT_ATOMS: atom_id res chain seq x y z
N MET A 1 2.24 14.06 -13.68
CA MET A 1 2.28 12.60 -13.94
C MET A 1 3.08 12.43 -15.22
N GLU A 2 4.38 12.13 -15.14
CA GLU A 2 5.30 12.16 -16.29
C GLU A 2 5.46 10.81 -17.01
N THR A 3 5.00 9.71 -16.41
CA THR A 3 5.23 8.34 -16.92
C THR A 3 3.96 7.65 -17.43
N GLY A 4 2.79 8.30 -17.36
CA GLY A 4 1.51 7.67 -17.65
C GLY A 4 1.07 6.60 -16.63
N THR A 5 1.83 6.39 -15.56
CA THR A 5 1.50 5.44 -14.48
C THR A 5 0.29 5.94 -13.69
N SER A 6 -0.74 5.11 -13.58
CA SER A 6 -1.91 5.39 -12.76
C SER A 6 -1.55 5.37 -11.28
N SER A 7 -2.16 6.26 -10.49
CA SER A 7 -2.07 6.19 -9.03
C SER A 7 -2.83 5.00 -8.46
N ILE A 8 -3.84 4.48 -9.16
CA ILE A 8 -4.63 3.31 -8.77
C ILE A 8 -4.52 2.28 -9.88
N THR A 9 -4.01 1.09 -9.53
CA THR A 9 -3.87 -0.04 -10.46
C THR A 9 -4.73 -1.20 -9.99
N PRO A 10 -5.87 -1.48 -10.64
CA PRO A 10 -6.70 -2.64 -10.31
C PRO A 10 -5.92 -3.96 -10.46
N LEU A 11 -6.12 -4.91 -9.55
CA LEU A 11 -5.57 -6.27 -9.69
C LEU A 11 -6.44 -7.14 -10.60
N ALA A 12 -7.73 -6.80 -10.76
CA ALA A 12 -8.58 -7.45 -11.72
C ALA A 12 -8.16 -7.07 -13.15
N MET A 13 -8.06 -8.08 -14.02
CA MET A 13 -7.71 -7.86 -15.42
C MET A 13 -8.86 -7.20 -16.18
N HIS A 14 -8.50 -6.29 -17.11
CA HIS A 14 -9.45 -5.46 -17.85
C HIS A 14 -10.55 -6.25 -18.56
N GLU A 15 -10.19 -7.41 -19.10
CA GLU A 15 -11.07 -8.30 -19.83
C GLU A 15 -12.19 -8.92 -18.98
N ASN A 16 -12.06 -8.89 -17.65
CA ASN A 16 -13.01 -9.51 -16.71
C ASN A 16 -13.97 -8.51 -16.07
N PHE A 17 -14.04 -7.27 -16.57
CA PHE A 17 -14.79 -6.20 -15.92
C PHE A 17 -16.24 -6.09 -16.33
N ILE A 18 -16.57 -6.47 -17.56
CA ILE A 18 -17.88 -6.22 -18.13
C ILE A 18 -18.47 -7.57 -18.50
N ASP A 19 -19.56 -7.96 -17.83
CA ASP A 19 -20.44 -8.95 -18.40
C ASP A 19 -21.19 -8.28 -19.56
N LYS A 20 -20.66 -8.45 -20.77
CA LYS A 20 -21.17 -7.80 -21.99
C LYS A 20 -22.58 -8.24 -22.35
N ILE A 21 -23.08 -9.32 -21.76
CA ILE A 21 -24.43 -9.83 -22.03
C ILE A 21 -25.47 -9.01 -21.27
N ILE A 22 -25.15 -8.59 -20.04
CA ILE A 22 -26.07 -7.85 -19.15
C ILE A 22 -25.61 -6.42 -18.85
N ASP A 23 -24.52 -5.97 -19.45
CA ASP A 23 -23.89 -4.66 -19.22
C ASP A 23 -23.68 -4.36 -17.73
N ASP A 24 -23.26 -5.38 -16.99
CA ASP A 24 -23.00 -5.29 -15.55
C ASP A 24 -21.50 -5.28 -15.26
N PHE A 25 -21.07 -4.32 -14.45
CA PHE A 25 -19.67 -4.20 -14.04
C PHE A 25 -19.43 -5.08 -12.82
N LYS A 26 -18.86 -6.27 -13.04
CA LYS A 26 -18.65 -7.26 -11.99
C LYS A 26 -17.22 -7.79 -12.01
N PRO A 27 -16.24 -6.99 -11.55
CA PRO A 27 -14.86 -7.42 -11.49
C PRO A 27 -14.73 -8.67 -10.60
N PRO A 28 -13.82 -9.61 -10.92
CA PRO A 28 -13.56 -10.78 -10.08
C PRO A 28 -12.93 -10.40 -8.73
N THR A 29 -12.35 -9.21 -8.62
CA THR A 29 -11.83 -8.66 -7.37
C THR A 29 -11.84 -7.14 -7.42
N TYR A 30 -12.05 -6.51 -6.26
CA TYR A 30 -11.97 -5.06 -6.10
C TYR A 30 -10.61 -4.61 -5.52
N ASN A 31 -9.65 -5.52 -5.41
CA ASN A 31 -8.33 -5.21 -4.89
C ASN A 31 -7.57 -4.34 -5.88
N TYR A 32 -6.82 -3.38 -5.37
CA TYR A 32 -6.00 -2.49 -6.20
C TYR A 32 -4.72 -2.09 -5.47
N LEU A 33 -3.71 -1.72 -6.26
CA LEU A 33 -2.52 -1.04 -5.77
C LEU A 33 -2.74 0.47 -5.79
N LEU A 34 -2.39 1.14 -4.69
CA LEU A 34 -2.18 2.58 -4.63
C LEU A 34 -0.68 2.84 -4.81
N GLY A 35 -0.33 3.40 -5.96
CA GLY A 35 1.04 3.40 -6.46
C GLY A 35 1.55 1.97 -6.64
N GLU A 36 2.78 1.70 -6.20
CA GLU A 36 3.43 0.39 -6.36
C GLU A 36 3.57 -0.38 -5.04
N ASN A 37 3.33 0.31 -3.91
CA ASN A 37 3.78 -0.15 -2.60
C ASN A 37 2.65 -0.40 -1.61
N VAL A 38 1.43 0.00 -1.91
CA VAL A 38 0.27 -0.15 -1.02
C VAL A 38 -0.79 -0.97 -1.73
N LEU A 39 -1.18 -2.10 -1.15
CA LEU A 39 -2.31 -2.92 -1.59
C LEU A 39 -3.51 -2.61 -0.72
N VAL A 40 -4.65 -2.37 -1.37
CA VAL A 40 -5.94 -2.14 -0.72
C VAL A 40 -6.93 -3.19 -1.23
N ALA A 41 -7.68 -3.79 -0.31
CA ALA A 41 -8.73 -4.76 -0.63
C ALA A 41 -10.05 -4.33 0.01
N PRO A 42 -10.88 -3.50 -0.65
CA PRO A 42 -12.08 -2.93 -0.03
C PRO A 42 -13.08 -3.99 0.47
N ILE A 43 -13.69 -3.72 1.62
CA ILE A 43 -14.86 -4.47 2.10
C ILE A 43 -16.10 -3.86 1.45
N ILE A 44 -16.74 -4.61 0.54
CA ILE A 44 -17.86 -4.14 -0.31
C ILE A 44 -19.22 -4.71 0.08
N SER A 45 -19.27 -5.56 1.11
CA SER A 45 -20.48 -6.24 1.56
C SER A 45 -20.67 -6.01 3.06
N ASN A 46 -21.86 -6.32 3.58
CA ASN A 46 -22.17 -6.21 5.01
C ASN A 46 -21.50 -7.32 5.86
N THR A 47 -20.28 -7.73 5.49
CA THR A 47 -19.50 -8.74 6.20
C THR A 47 -18.13 -8.18 6.56
N SER A 48 -17.48 -8.74 7.59
CA SER A 48 -16.10 -8.41 7.95
C SER A 48 -15.07 -9.21 7.14
N THR A 49 -15.51 -9.99 6.14
CA THR A 49 -14.65 -10.92 5.43
C THR A 49 -14.26 -10.35 4.08
N VAL A 50 -12.95 -10.37 3.79
CA VAL A 50 -12.41 -9.90 2.52
C VAL A 50 -11.42 -10.90 1.94
N GLN A 51 -11.52 -11.13 0.63
CA GLN A 51 -10.55 -11.92 -0.10
C GLN A 51 -9.42 -11.02 -0.60
N VAL A 52 -8.19 -11.30 -0.16
CA VAL A 52 -7.00 -10.52 -0.50
C VAL A 52 -6.06 -11.35 -1.35
N THR A 53 -5.90 -10.99 -2.62
CA THR A 53 -4.85 -11.51 -3.49
C THR A 53 -3.62 -10.62 -3.40
N PHE A 54 -2.52 -11.19 -2.91
CA PHE A 54 -1.25 -10.50 -2.76
C PHE A 54 -0.41 -10.66 -4.02
N PRO A 55 0.04 -9.56 -4.68
CA PRO A 55 0.93 -9.65 -5.82
C PRO A 55 2.22 -10.41 -5.51
N SER A 56 2.74 -11.12 -6.49
CA SER A 56 3.98 -11.89 -6.36
C SER A 56 5.23 -10.99 -6.31
N GLY A 57 6.38 -11.59 -6.01
CA GLY A 57 7.67 -10.90 -5.99
C GLY A 57 8.04 -10.21 -4.67
N SER A 58 7.11 -10.08 -3.72
CA SER A 58 7.42 -9.58 -2.36
C SER A 58 6.41 -10.06 -1.33
N SER A 59 6.82 -10.11 -0.06
CA SER A 59 5.89 -10.24 1.06
C SER A 59 5.16 -8.92 1.31
N TRP A 60 3.98 -9.03 1.89
CA TRP A 60 3.12 -7.91 2.23
C TRP A 60 2.87 -7.89 3.74
N ILE A 61 2.77 -6.70 4.31
CA ILE A 61 2.69 -6.52 5.76
C ILE A 61 1.39 -5.81 6.06
N TYR A 62 0.69 -6.27 7.09
CA TYR A 62 -0.57 -5.67 7.49
C TYR A 62 -0.36 -4.28 8.09
N TRP A 63 -1.15 -3.31 7.63
CA TRP A 63 -1.04 -1.91 8.06
C TRP A 63 -1.18 -1.71 9.57
N TRP A 64 -2.14 -2.38 10.19
CA TRP A 64 -2.46 -2.18 11.61
C TRP A 64 -1.60 -3.03 12.54
N ASN A 65 -1.04 -4.15 12.04
CA ASN A 65 -0.13 -4.99 12.80
C ASN A 65 1.07 -5.41 11.95
N HIS A 66 2.18 -4.72 12.16
CA HIS A 66 3.42 -4.90 11.39
C HIS A 66 4.11 -6.25 11.62
N THR A 67 3.67 -7.08 12.57
CA THR A 67 4.20 -8.44 12.76
C THR A 67 3.51 -9.46 11.85
N ILE A 68 2.38 -9.10 11.23
CA ILE A 68 1.63 -9.97 10.34
C ILE A 68 2.16 -9.81 8.91
N LEU A 69 2.71 -10.89 8.36
CA LEU A 69 3.20 -10.96 6.99
C LEU A 69 2.39 -11.94 6.15
N TYR A 70 2.14 -11.56 4.90
CA TYR A 70 1.51 -12.39 3.88
C TYR A 70 2.49 -12.65 2.75
N THR A 71 2.50 -13.89 2.26
CA THR A 71 3.36 -14.31 1.14
C THR A 71 2.84 -13.73 -0.17
N GLY A 72 3.71 -13.13 -0.98
CA GLY A 72 3.32 -12.68 -2.32
C GLY A 72 2.93 -13.84 -3.24
N GLY A 73 2.02 -13.58 -4.17
CA GLY A 73 1.50 -14.56 -5.12
C GLY A 73 0.46 -15.50 -4.53
N SER A 74 -0.09 -15.18 -3.35
CA SER A 74 -1.09 -16.00 -2.68
C SER A 74 -2.36 -15.20 -2.39
N THR A 75 -3.45 -15.92 -2.16
CA THR A 75 -4.76 -15.34 -1.86
C THR A 75 -5.23 -15.84 -0.50
N TYR A 76 -5.62 -14.92 0.37
CA TYR A 76 -6.17 -15.23 1.69
C TYR A 76 -7.60 -14.71 1.83
N THR A 77 -8.39 -15.37 2.65
CA THR A 77 -9.67 -14.85 3.12
C THR A 77 -9.47 -14.38 4.57
N LEU A 78 -9.59 -13.09 4.80
CA LEU A 78 -9.27 -12.46 6.08
C LEU A 78 -10.56 -11.91 6.71
N SER A 79 -10.67 -12.03 8.04
CA SER A 79 -11.68 -11.31 8.81
C SER A 79 -11.05 -10.04 9.35
N ILE A 80 -11.47 -8.89 8.84
CA ILE A 80 -10.96 -7.56 9.19
C ILE A 80 -12.08 -6.80 9.93
N PRO A 81 -11.79 -6.23 11.11
CA PRO A 81 -12.74 -5.38 11.83
C PRO A 81 -13.28 -4.24 10.95
N LEU A 82 -14.53 -3.82 11.14
CA LEU A 82 -15.14 -2.77 10.30
C LEU A 82 -14.61 -1.36 10.59
N ASP A 83 -13.95 -1.18 11.74
CA ASP A 83 -13.22 0.03 12.13
C ASP A 83 -11.77 0.05 11.60
N GLU A 84 -11.32 -1.04 10.97
CA GLU A 84 -10.04 -1.12 10.27
C GLU A 84 -10.23 -1.16 8.75
N PHE A 85 -9.26 -0.62 8.02
CA PHE A 85 -9.18 -0.80 6.58
C PHE A 85 -8.18 -1.89 6.23
N SER A 86 -8.57 -2.79 5.34
CA SER A 86 -7.74 -3.86 4.76
C SER A 86 -6.68 -3.29 3.82
N VAL A 87 -5.62 -2.78 4.44
CA VAL A 87 -4.47 -2.14 3.79
C VAL A 87 -3.20 -2.91 4.13
N PHE A 88 -2.35 -3.09 3.13
CA PHE A 88 -1.09 -3.82 3.26
C PHE A 88 0.02 -3.06 2.53
N PHE A 89 1.20 -2.98 3.12
CA PHE A 89 2.36 -2.38 2.47
C PHE A 89 3.34 -3.46 2.02
N LYS A 90 3.98 -3.22 0.88
CA LYS A 90 5.00 -4.09 0.33
C LYS A 90 6.23 -4.09 1.23
N LYS A 91 6.75 -5.26 1.59
CA LYS A 91 7.97 -5.37 2.40
C LYS A 91 9.14 -4.66 1.71
N GLY A 92 9.88 -3.84 2.48
CA GLY A 92 10.96 -3.01 1.95
C GLY A 92 10.50 -1.72 1.26
N SER A 93 9.19 -1.42 1.23
CA SER A 93 8.70 -0.15 0.71
C SER A 93 9.13 1.00 1.62
N PHE A 94 9.44 2.13 1.00
CA PHE A 94 9.74 3.39 1.67
C PHE A 94 8.59 4.37 1.40
N LEU A 95 7.72 4.55 2.41
CA LEU A 95 6.49 5.33 2.27
C LEU A 95 6.65 6.70 2.93
N PRO A 96 6.61 7.80 2.15
CA PRO A 96 6.59 9.13 2.70
C PRO A 96 5.18 9.50 3.16
N LEU A 97 5.04 9.88 4.42
CA LEU A 97 3.77 10.19 5.05
C LEU A 97 3.87 11.58 5.69
N ARG A 98 2.89 12.44 5.41
CA ARG A 98 2.69 13.66 6.18
C ARG A 98 1.56 13.42 7.16
N VAL A 99 1.92 13.28 8.42
CA VAL A 99 0.95 12.97 9.48
C VAL A 99 0.57 14.28 10.14
N THR A 100 -0.71 14.64 10.04
CA THR A 100 -1.25 15.91 10.58
C THR A 100 -2.07 15.72 11.85
N GLU A 101 -2.33 14.48 12.25
CA GLU A 101 -3.25 14.09 13.34
C GLU A 101 -2.73 12.84 14.06
N ASP A 102 -3.36 12.46 15.19
CA ASP A 102 -3.16 11.17 15.87
C ASP A 102 -3.74 10.02 15.02
N THR A 103 -3.17 9.78 13.84
CA THR A 103 -3.51 8.63 13.00
C THR A 103 -3.03 7.35 13.69
N PRO A 104 -3.92 6.41 14.07
CA PRO A 104 -3.51 5.25 14.83
C PRO A 104 -2.50 4.41 14.02
N GLY A 105 -1.39 4.07 14.67
CA GLY A 105 -0.30 3.29 14.07
C GLY A 105 0.75 4.09 13.29
N LEU A 106 0.53 5.39 13.02
CA LEU A 106 1.45 6.22 12.22
C LEU A 106 1.79 7.59 12.82
N GLY A 107 1.16 8.01 13.91
CA GLY A 107 1.31 9.36 14.45
C GLY A 107 1.13 9.48 15.95
N GLU A 108 1.82 10.47 16.50
CA GLU A 108 1.51 11.13 17.78
C GLU A 108 1.50 12.64 17.48
N ALA A 109 0.67 13.41 18.20
CA ALA A 109 0.50 14.86 18.03
C ALA A 109 1.82 15.67 17.96
N GLY A 110 2.91 15.15 18.54
CA GLY A 110 4.24 15.77 18.53
C GLY A 110 4.90 15.91 17.15
N PHE A 111 4.37 15.27 16.10
CA PHE A 111 4.95 15.31 14.75
C PHE A 111 4.17 16.17 13.74
N ALA A 112 3.15 16.91 14.19
CA ALA A 112 2.37 17.78 13.33
C ALA A 112 3.27 18.73 12.51
N GLY A 113 3.05 18.75 11.19
CA GLY A 113 3.80 19.61 10.27
C GLY A 113 5.12 19.01 9.73
N HIS A 114 5.55 17.83 10.18
CA HIS A 114 6.76 17.18 9.70
C HIS A 114 6.47 16.08 8.65
N MET A 115 7.41 15.87 7.74
CA MET A 115 7.44 14.72 6.85
C MET A 115 8.01 13.51 7.60
N ARG A 116 7.35 12.36 7.50
CA ARG A 116 7.80 11.10 8.08
C ARG A 116 8.04 10.06 7.00
N TRP A 117 8.96 9.16 7.30
CA TRP A 117 9.30 8.04 6.43
C TRP A 117 8.99 6.76 7.18
N LEU A 118 8.02 6.00 6.68
CA LEU A 118 7.76 4.65 7.17
C LEU A 118 8.66 3.69 6.39
N LEU A 119 9.54 3.02 7.12
CA LEU A 119 10.43 2.00 6.60
C LEU A 119 10.27 0.72 7.41
N HIS A 120 9.89 -0.35 6.73
CA HIS A 120 9.86 -1.67 7.33
C HIS A 120 11.05 -2.49 6.83
N LEU A 121 12.00 -2.73 7.75
CA LEU A 121 13.14 -3.60 7.53
C LEU A 121 12.85 -4.97 8.12
N PRO A 122 13.13 -6.08 7.41
CA PRO A 122 13.23 -7.37 8.06
C PRO A 122 14.41 -7.40 9.02
N PRO A 123 14.36 -8.29 10.03
CA PRO A 123 15.37 -8.34 11.07
C PRO A 123 16.78 -8.74 10.57
N PHE A 124 16.95 -9.35 9.38
CA PHE A 124 18.26 -9.87 8.93
C PHE A 124 18.44 -9.86 7.40
N SER A 125 18.31 -8.72 6.73
CA SER A 125 18.73 -8.65 5.32
C SER A 125 19.20 -7.27 4.89
N ASN A 126 20.28 -7.25 4.11
CA ASN A 126 20.70 -6.06 3.36
C ASN A 126 19.62 -5.71 2.34
N ILE A 127 18.89 -4.62 2.59
CA ILE A 127 17.89 -4.08 1.67
C ILE A 127 18.34 -2.69 1.24
N THR A 128 18.46 -2.51 -0.06
CA THR A 128 18.52 -1.17 -0.66
C THR A 128 17.13 -0.82 -1.18
N SER A 129 16.56 0.26 -0.66
CA SER A 129 15.29 0.81 -1.13
C SER A 129 15.48 2.31 -1.37
N SER A 130 14.84 2.84 -2.41
CA SER A 130 14.87 4.26 -2.72
C SER A 130 13.49 4.73 -3.15
N THR A 131 13.19 6.00 -2.90
CA THR A 131 11.98 6.64 -3.39
C THR A 131 12.29 8.08 -3.77
N ILE A 132 11.49 8.65 -4.68
CA ILE A 132 11.59 10.05 -5.07
C ILE A 132 10.36 10.77 -4.54
N ILE A 133 10.57 11.77 -3.69
CA ILE A 133 9.50 12.65 -3.24
C ILE A 133 9.40 13.86 -4.17
N ARG A 134 8.16 14.19 -4.53
CA ARG A 134 7.83 15.44 -5.20
C ARG A 134 7.01 16.31 -4.25
N GLU A 135 7.58 17.41 -3.77
CA GLU A 135 6.83 18.42 -3.02
C GLU A 135 6.31 19.51 -3.95
N ARG A 136 5.04 19.88 -3.80
CA ARG A 136 4.42 20.95 -4.58
C ARG A 136 4.69 22.30 -3.90
N ASN A 137 5.85 22.89 -4.17
CA ASN A 137 6.11 24.31 -3.91
C ASN A 137 6.58 25.00 -5.19
N GLY A 138 5.63 25.59 -5.93
CA GLY A 138 5.84 26.72 -6.85
C GLY A 138 6.63 26.52 -8.14
N SER A 139 7.83 25.93 -8.13
CA SER A 139 8.73 25.98 -9.30
C SER A 139 9.44 24.68 -9.64
N GLY A 140 8.93 23.54 -9.15
CA GLY A 140 9.50 22.22 -9.42
C GLY A 140 10.70 21.94 -8.51
N ILE A 141 10.58 20.92 -7.66
CA ILE A 141 11.69 20.41 -6.85
C ILE A 141 11.60 18.88 -6.80
N ILE A 142 12.76 18.25 -7.01
CA ILE A 142 13.05 16.85 -6.76
C ILE A 142 13.85 16.83 -5.46
N ALA A 143 13.29 16.31 -4.38
CA ALA A 143 14.08 15.93 -3.22
C ALA A 143 14.32 14.42 -3.32
N SER A 144 15.55 14.02 -3.62
CA SER A 144 15.97 12.63 -3.55
C SER A 144 16.81 12.44 -2.29
N CYS A 145 16.37 11.57 -1.40
CA CYS A 145 17.20 11.08 -0.31
C CYS A 145 17.56 9.63 -0.57
N TRP A 146 18.84 9.30 -0.43
CA TRP A 146 19.30 7.92 -0.40
C TRP A 146 19.49 7.55 1.06
N LEU A 147 18.63 6.68 1.58
CA LEU A 147 18.80 6.12 2.92
C LEU A 147 19.36 4.70 2.77
N VAL A 148 20.62 4.53 3.16
CA VAL A 148 21.24 3.20 3.27
C VAL A 148 21.23 2.84 4.74
N ILE A 149 20.57 1.73 5.09
CA ILE A 149 20.59 1.18 6.45
C ILE A 149 21.36 -0.13 6.39
N ASP A 150 22.52 -0.14 7.04
CA ASP A 150 23.30 -1.34 7.27
C ASP A 150 22.82 -1.97 8.59
N VAL A 151 22.28 -3.18 8.51
CA VAL A 151 21.79 -3.91 9.68
C VAL A 151 22.84 -4.99 9.95
N GLN A 152 23.69 -4.75 10.96
CA GLN A 152 24.73 -5.70 11.40
C GLN A 152 24.14 -6.95 12.05
#